data_AF-A0AAW0WJ12-F1
#
_entry.id   AF-A0AAW0WJ12-F1
#
_cell.length_a   1.000
_cell.length_b   1.000
_cell.length_c   1.000
_cell.angle_alpha   90.00
_cell.angle_beta   90.00
_cell.angle_gamma   90.00
#
_symmetry.space_group_name_H-M   'P 1'
#
loop_
_entity.id
_entity.type
_entity.pdbx_description
1 polymer ?
#
loop_
_entity_poly.entity_id
_entity_poly.type
_entity_poly.pdbx_seq_one_letter_code
_entity_poly.pdbx_strand_id
1 'polypeptide(L)'
;ALHNWELSINVRLPLKMESREKYSKDTYYVLGQTISHEEDLLHEFKGHRNISIHDIPSHALASAGAKERTRNAVSVSIGGMLNSGHGGTIYLGVADNGQVKGMTLTRYQKDHIEVSLSWTLGRYTPPVPESRYSVIFVPVISNKNQTLPQKIDEFVDPKRRSQLHHVAQSNYCWCDTDAKARKDIGKLPMAYVVEIHVHPWEPHRFKVSTDPLDTLSSFLPPLHLTEASACFFRQSCRQLRLCLEDVRRLLVHRVQEHYTLKVEALQNEYKALQCLAQKHSIKILPPVHHNTDDRGTKR
;
A
#
# COMPACT_ATOMS: atom_id res chain seq x y z
N ALA A 1 -0.84 -5.86 38.28
CA ALA A 1 -0.06 -6.88 37.55
C ALA A 1 -0.78 -7.16 36.22
N LEU A 2 -0.50 -6.33 35.20
CA LEU A 2 -1.08 -6.50 33.87
C LEU A 2 -0.26 -7.57 33.14
N HIS A 3 -0.93 -8.63 32.71
CA HIS A 3 -0.34 -9.72 31.95
C HIS A 3 0.23 -9.20 30.61
N ASN A 4 1.55 -9.24 30.48
CA ASN A 4 2.24 -9.19 29.20
C ASN A 4 1.96 -10.51 28.46
N TRP A 5 0.93 -10.53 27.62
CA TRP A 5 0.87 -11.52 26.54
C TRP A 5 1.81 -11.06 25.43
N GLU A 6 3.11 -11.32 25.60
CA GLU A 6 4.08 -11.29 24.50
C GLU A 6 3.80 -12.47 23.57
N LEU A 7 2.78 -12.32 22.72
CA LEU A 7 2.58 -13.21 21.59
C LEU A 7 3.66 -12.90 20.56
N SER A 8 4.86 -13.43 20.77
CA SER A 8 5.84 -13.58 19.70
C SER A 8 5.24 -14.53 18.68
N ILE A 9 4.89 -13.99 17.50
CA ILE A 9 4.31 -14.79 16.43
C ILE A 9 5.40 -15.11 15.43
N ASN A 10 5.71 -16.40 15.34
CA ASN A 10 6.66 -16.95 14.40
C ASN A 10 5.94 -17.24 13.08
N VAL A 11 6.33 -16.55 12.01
CA VAL A 11 5.71 -16.71 10.69
C VAL A 11 6.69 -17.38 9.74
N ARG A 12 6.19 -18.39 9.00
CA ARG A 12 6.96 -19.12 7.99
C ARG A 12 6.70 -18.53 6.62
N LEU A 13 7.76 -18.32 5.84
CA LEU A 13 7.59 -18.13 4.39
C LEU A 13 7.06 -19.44 3.78
N PRO A 14 6.02 -19.40 2.94
CA PRO A 14 5.75 -20.51 2.06
C PRO A 14 6.98 -20.72 1.16
N LEU A 15 7.51 -21.95 1.12
CA LEU A 15 8.70 -22.36 0.36
C LEU A 15 8.64 -22.06 -1.15
N LYS A 16 7.51 -21.56 -1.65
CA LYS A 16 7.24 -21.23 -3.07
C LYS A 16 7.37 -19.75 -3.43
N MET A 17 7.73 -18.85 -2.51
CA MET A 17 8.18 -17.51 -2.89
C MET A 17 9.63 -17.58 -3.39
N GLU A 18 9.81 -18.19 -4.57
CA GLU A 18 10.96 -17.83 -5.40
C GLU A 18 10.83 -16.34 -5.67
N SER A 19 11.73 -15.56 -5.10
CA SER A 19 11.75 -14.12 -5.36
C SER A 19 11.81 -13.93 -6.85
N ARG A 20 10.72 -13.38 -7.41
CA ARG A 20 10.73 -12.75 -8.71
C ARG A 20 11.54 -11.48 -8.56
N GLU A 21 12.86 -11.62 -8.38
CA GLU A 21 13.84 -10.57 -8.56
C GLU A 21 13.81 -10.22 -10.06
N LYS A 22 12.73 -9.54 -10.48
CA LYS A 22 12.61 -8.92 -11.79
C LYS A 22 13.43 -7.64 -11.75
N TYR A 23 14.74 -7.78 -11.75
CA TYR A 23 15.61 -6.67 -12.07
C TYR A 23 15.38 -6.31 -13.55
N SER A 24 14.77 -5.15 -13.80
CA SER A 24 15.11 -4.44 -15.03
C SER A 24 16.60 -4.12 -14.93
N LYS A 25 17.37 -4.44 -15.97
CA LYS A 25 18.86 -4.34 -15.95
C LYS A 25 19.39 -2.93 -15.64
N ASP A 26 18.52 -1.91 -15.62
CA ASP A 26 18.91 -0.51 -15.56
C ASP A 26 18.36 0.26 -14.35
N THR A 27 17.70 -0.39 -13.39
CA THR A 27 17.10 0.33 -12.25
C THR A 27 17.98 0.27 -11.00
N TYR A 28 18.57 1.41 -10.62
CA TYR A 28 19.30 1.61 -9.37
C TYR A 28 19.05 3.02 -8.82
N TYR A 29 19.33 3.20 -7.54
CA TYR A 29 19.42 4.53 -6.92
C TYR A 29 20.88 4.89 -6.62
N VAL A 30 21.20 6.19 -6.64
CA VAL A 30 22.53 6.68 -6.25
C VAL A 30 22.47 7.23 -4.82
N LEU A 31 23.37 6.76 -3.95
CA LEU A 31 23.46 7.21 -2.58
C LEU A 31 23.62 8.73 -2.50
N GLY A 32 22.80 9.38 -1.67
CA GLY A 32 22.84 10.83 -1.46
C GLY A 32 22.14 11.66 -2.55
N GLN A 33 21.75 11.05 -3.67
CA GLN A 33 20.94 11.72 -4.69
C GLN A 33 19.51 11.94 -4.16
N THR A 34 18.89 13.06 -4.56
CA THR A 34 17.47 13.31 -4.35
C THR A 34 16.65 12.64 -5.45
N ILE A 35 15.60 11.91 -5.07
CA ILE A 35 14.66 11.30 -6.01
C ILE A 35 13.91 12.39 -6.78
N SER A 36 13.48 12.09 -8.01
CA SER A 36 12.88 13.08 -8.93
C SER A 36 11.46 13.51 -8.58
N HIS A 37 10.82 12.87 -7.60
CA HIS A 37 9.47 13.18 -7.12
C HIS A 37 9.52 13.50 -5.63
N GLU A 38 8.54 14.27 -5.17
CA GLU A 38 8.35 14.62 -3.76
C GLU A 38 7.29 13.71 -3.13
N GLU A 39 7.15 13.77 -1.80
CA GLU A 39 6.02 13.11 -1.15
C GLU A 39 4.70 13.74 -1.57
N ASP A 40 3.79 12.93 -2.11
CA ASP A 40 2.54 13.39 -2.67
C ASP A 40 1.42 12.34 -2.47
N LEU A 41 0.37 12.37 -3.30
CA LEU A 41 -0.72 11.38 -3.25
C LEU A 41 -0.27 9.95 -3.59
N LEU A 42 0.83 9.77 -4.30
CA LEU A 42 1.28 8.50 -4.85
C LEU A 42 2.66 8.06 -4.31
N HIS A 43 3.43 8.95 -3.69
CA HIS A 43 4.78 8.68 -3.21
C HIS A 43 4.90 8.99 -1.72
N GLU A 44 5.42 8.03 -0.95
CA GLU A 44 5.72 8.16 0.48
C GLU A 44 7.17 7.78 0.77
N PHE A 45 7.87 8.59 1.55
CA PHE A 45 9.23 8.31 1.97
C PHE A 45 9.28 7.83 3.43
N LYS A 46 10.10 6.82 3.67
CA LYS A 46 10.34 6.27 5.01
C LYS A 46 11.82 5.92 5.17
N GLY A 47 12.47 6.54 6.15
CA GLY A 47 13.85 6.19 6.52
C GLY A 47 14.00 4.87 7.30
N HIS A 48 12.93 4.08 7.47
CA HIS A 48 12.89 2.89 8.31
C HIS A 48 12.03 1.78 7.70
N ARG A 49 12.11 0.57 8.26
CA ARG A 49 11.35 -0.61 7.80
C ARG A 49 10.33 -1.13 8.81
N ASN A 50 9.89 -0.30 9.75
CA ASN A 50 8.86 -0.66 10.74
C ASN A 50 7.50 -0.78 10.02
N ILE A 51 7.12 -1.99 9.66
CA ILE A 51 5.96 -2.24 8.80
C ILE A 51 4.67 -2.14 9.61
N SER A 52 4.61 -2.84 10.73
CA SER A 52 3.47 -2.85 11.65
C SER A 52 3.60 -1.78 12.72
N ILE A 53 2.46 -1.36 13.31
CA ILE A 53 2.46 -0.57 14.55
C ILE A 53 3.20 -1.25 15.71
N HIS A 54 3.27 -2.59 15.70
CA HIS A 54 3.94 -3.36 16.75
C HIS A 54 5.47 -3.39 16.59
N ASP A 55 5.97 -3.03 15.40
CA ASP A 55 7.41 -2.92 15.13
C ASP A 55 7.98 -1.59 15.65
N ILE A 56 7.12 -0.64 16.05
CA ILE A 56 7.57 0.66 16.55
C ILE A 56 8.06 0.50 18.00
N PRO A 57 9.33 0.79 18.29
CA PRO A 57 9.82 0.69 19.66
C PRO A 57 9.18 1.72 20.57
N SER A 58 8.99 1.37 21.83
CA SER A 58 8.29 2.19 22.84
C SER A 58 8.86 3.61 22.95
N HIS A 59 10.19 3.77 22.87
CA HIS A 59 10.85 5.08 22.91
C HIS A 59 10.53 6.00 21.71
N ALA A 60 10.06 5.44 20.59
CA ALA A 60 9.63 6.20 19.41
C ALA A 60 8.14 6.60 19.46
N LEU A 61 7.35 6.01 20.38
CA LEU A 61 5.91 6.27 20.50
C LEU A 61 5.58 7.52 21.31
N ALA A 62 6.47 7.96 22.20
CA ALA A 62 6.40 9.22 22.92
C ALA A 62 7.77 9.51 23.55
N SER A 63 8.53 10.42 22.98
CA SER A 63 9.64 11.02 23.75
C SER A 63 9.00 11.81 24.89
N ALA A 64 9.40 11.55 26.13
CA ALA A 64 8.84 12.17 27.33
C ALA A 64 8.74 13.70 27.16
N GLY A 65 7.52 14.22 26.94
CA GLY A 65 7.22 15.64 26.76
C GLY A 65 6.84 16.10 25.33
N ALA A 66 7.07 15.28 24.30
CA ALA A 66 6.62 15.59 22.93
C ALA A 66 5.19 15.07 22.70
N LYS A 67 4.28 15.96 22.27
CA LYS A 67 2.87 15.61 21.97
C LYS A 67 2.70 14.73 20.72
N GLU A 68 3.75 14.50 19.94
CA GLU A 68 3.65 13.84 18.63
C GLU A 68 4.62 12.66 18.48
N ARG A 69 4.12 11.59 17.84
CA ARG A 69 4.92 10.43 17.44
C ARG A 69 5.93 10.85 16.38
N THR A 70 7.19 10.50 16.57
CA THR A 70 8.24 10.83 15.58
C THR A 70 8.23 9.89 14.36
N ARG A 71 7.56 8.73 14.47
CA ARG A 71 7.48 7.72 13.40
C ARG A 71 6.10 7.06 13.35
N ASN A 72 5.55 6.96 12.16
CA ASN A 72 4.35 6.15 11.88
C ASN A 72 4.76 4.85 11.18
N ALA A 73 4.02 3.78 11.44
CA ALA A 73 4.22 2.50 10.76
C ALA A 73 3.93 2.64 9.27
N VAL A 74 4.64 1.86 8.45
CA VAL A 74 4.41 1.80 6.99
C VAL A 74 2.97 1.37 6.69
N SER A 75 2.39 0.49 7.52
CA SER A 75 1.00 0.05 7.43
C SER A 75 0.02 1.22 7.33
N VAL A 76 0.19 2.28 8.10
CA VAL A 76 -0.69 3.47 8.04
C VAL A 76 -0.73 4.09 6.64
N SER A 77 0.44 4.18 5.99
CA SER A 77 0.56 4.75 4.64
C SER A 77 -0.06 3.82 3.59
N ILE A 78 0.11 2.50 3.75
CA ILE A 78 -0.52 1.50 2.88
C ILE A 78 -2.04 1.59 2.98
N GLY A 79 -2.59 1.64 4.21
CA GLY A 79 -4.02 1.80 4.45
C GLY A 79 -4.59 3.05 3.77
N GLY A 80 -3.89 4.18 3.89
CA GLY A 80 -4.29 5.43 3.22
C GLY A 80 -4.31 5.33 1.70
N MET A 81 -3.27 4.74 1.10
CA MET A 81 -3.18 4.51 -0.34
C MET A 81 -4.29 3.57 -0.84
N LEU A 82 -4.53 2.45 -0.14
CA LEU A 82 -5.57 1.48 -0.46
C LEU A 82 -6.97 2.11 -0.46
N ASN A 83 -7.32 2.82 0.61
CA ASN A 83 -8.65 3.40 0.80
C ASN A 83 -8.90 4.60 -0.11
N SER A 84 -7.84 5.35 -0.45
CA SER A 84 -7.94 6.42 -1.44
C SER A 84 -8.30 5.89 -2.83
N GLY A 85 -7.89 4.65 -3.16
CA GLY A 85 -8.12 3.99 -4.44
C GLY A 85 -7.03 4.25 -5.49
N HIS A 86 -6.14 5.23 -5.27
CA HIS A 86 -5.11 5.59 -6.24
C HIS A 86 -3.88 4.67 -6.20
N GLY A 87 -3.70 3.91 -5.12
CA GLY A 87 -2.46 3.16 -4.90
C GLY A 87 -1.28 4.10 -4.63
N GLY A 88 -0.07 3.69 -5.01
CA GLY A 88 1.15 4.46 -4.85
C GLY A 88 2.37 3.58 -4.57
N THR A 89 3.50 4.22 -4.27
CA THR A 89 4.76 3.58 -3.92
C THR A 89 5.29 4.18 -2.61
N ILE A 90 5.69 3.29 -1.69
CA ILE A 90 6.37 3.67 -0.45
C ILE A 90 7.83 3.26 -0.57
N TYR A 91 8.73 4.22 -0.34
CA TYR A 91 10.17 4.04 -0.48
C TYR A 91 10.82 3.93 0.90
N LEU A 92 11.25 2.72 1.27
CA LEU A 92 12.04 2.50 2.48
C LEU A 92 13.52 2.75 2.20
N GLY A 93 14.20 3.48 3.07
CA GLY A 93 15.59 3.91 2.87
C GLY A 93 15.74 5.25 2.17
N VAL A 94 14.66 6.03 2.08
CA VAL A 94 14.65 7.40 1.57
C VAL A 94 14.30 8.34 2.72
N ALA A 95 15.06 9.42 2.86
CA ALA A 95 14.78 10.44 3.87
C ALA A 95 13.60 11.33 3.44
N ASP A 96 12.96 12.00 4.39
CA ASP A 96 11.77 12.84 4.14
C ASP A 96 12.03 13.98 3.12
N ASN A 97 13.28 14.41 2.97
CA ASN A 97 13.71 15.37 1.94
C ASN A 97 13.97 14.74 0.55
N GLY A 98 13.55 13.49 0.34
CA GLY A 98 13.75 12.73 -0.90
C GLY A 98 15.17 12.20 -1.10
N GLN A 99 16.09 12.39 -0.15
CA GLN A 99 17.47 11.91 -0.30
C GLN A 99 17.57 10.39 -0.11
N VAL A 100 18.15 9.70 -1.09
CA VAL A 100 18.46 8.27 -1.04
C VAL A 100 19.50 8.00 0.04
N LYS A 101 19.15 7.22 1.06
CA LYS A 101 20.06 6.71 2.08
C LYS A 101 20.39 5.24 1.87
N GLY A 102 19.41 4.48 1.36
CA GLY A 102 19.47 3.03 1.26
C GLY A 102 19.41 2.35 2.61
N MET A 103 19.13 1.05 2.57
CA MET A 103 19.15 0.15 3.71
C MET A 103 20.07 -1.03 3.37
N THR A 104 21.10 -1.21 4.18
CA THR A 104 21.98 -2.39 4.10
C THR A 104 21.18 -3.62 4.53
N LEU A 105 20.83 -4.49 3.58
CA LEU A 105 19.94 -5.63 3.82
C LEU A 105 20.58 -6.93 3.36
N THR A 106 20.70 -7.91 4.27
CA THR A 106 20.98 -9.30 3.89
C THR A 106 19.75 -9.93 3.23
N ARG A 107 19.94 -11.06 2.53
CA ARG A 107 18.82 -11.87 2.03
C ARG A 107 17.79 -12.20 3.09
N TYR A 108 18.21 -12.56 4.31
CA TYR A 108 17.27 -12.87 5.41
C TYR A 108 16.46 -11.65 5.84
N GLN A 109 17.01 -10.44 5.75
CA GLN A 109 16.27 -9.22 6.08
C GLN A 109 15.30 -8.82 4.97
N LYS A 110 15.61 -9.11 3.70
CA LYS A 110 14.64 -8.96 2.60
C LYS A 110 13.45 -9.89 2.81
N ASP A 111 13.74 -11.17 3.07
CA ASP A 111 12.73 -12.19 3.40
C ASP A 111 11.87 -11.75 4.62
N HIS A 112 12.49 -11.19 5.67
CA HIS A 112 11.76 -10.62 6.81
C HIS A 112 10.77 -9.53 6.39
N ILE A 113 11.17 -8.58 5.53
CA ILE A 113 10.31 -7.48 5.09
C ILE A 113 9.08 -8.02 4.36
N GLU A 114 9.27 -8.98 3.46
CA GLU A 114 8.17 -9.62 2.71
C GLU A 114 7.19 -10.32 3.67
N VAL A 115 7.69 -11.09 4.64
CA VAL A 115 6.85 -11.76 5.65
C VAL A 115 6.11 -10.75 6.53
N SER A 116 6.81 -9.71 7.00
CA SER A 116 6.23 -8.71 7.87
C SER A 116 5.11 -7.94 7.16
N LEU A 117 5.29 -7.65 5.87
CA LEU A 117 4.27 -7.03 5.04
C LEU A 117 3.05 -7.94 4.85
N SER A 118 3.26 -9.19 4.42
CA SER A 118 2.16 -10.16 4.23
C SER A 118 1.38 -10.40 5.52
N TRP A 119 2.08 -10.57 6.65
CA TRP A 119 1.46 -10.73 7.96
C TRP A 119 0.64 -9.50 8.36
N THR A 120 1.20 -8.30 8.20
CA THR A 120 0.53 -7.06 8.60
C THR A 120 -0.72 -6.80 7.78
N LEU A 121 -0.63 -6.95 6.46
CA LEU A 121 -1.73 -6.74 5.54
C LEU A 121 -2.81 -7.85 5.60
N GLY A 122 -2.42 -9.05 6.00
CA GLY A 122 -3.35 -10.14 6.33
C GLY A 122 -4.21 -9.87 7.57
N ARG A 123 -3.80 -8.92 8.42
CA ARG A 123 -4.55 -8.51 9.63
C ARG A 123 -5.44 -7.29 9.42
N TYR A 124 -5.44 -6.73 8.21
CA TYR A 124 -6.40 -5.69 7.89
C TYR A 124 -7.81 -6.26 7.93
N THR A 125 -8.79 -5.38 8.11
CA THR A 125 -10.20 -5.77 8.02
C THR A 125 -10.87 -4.97 6.90
N PRO A 126 -11.19 -5.59 5.75
CA PRO A 126 -10.85 -6.98 5.38
C PRO A 126 -9.35 -7.15 5.08
N PRO A 127 -8.80 -8.39 5.10
CA PRO A 127 -7.42 -8.66 4.72
C PRO A 127 -7.12 -8.19 3.30
N VAL A 128 -5.92 -7.65 3.07
CA VAL A 128 -5.52 -7.18 1.74
C VAL A 128 -4.98 -8.35 0.90
N PRO A 129 -5.54 -8.63 -0.28
CA PRO A 129 -5.02 -9.66 -1.17
C PRO A 129 -3.60 -9.36 -1.65
N GLU A 130 -2.75 -10.38 -1.82
CA GLU A 130 -1.39 -10.24 -2.35
C GLU A 130 -1.36 -9.61 -3.76
N SER A 131 -2.43 -9.73 -4.54
CA SER A 131 -2.55 -9.08 -5.85
C SER A 131 -2.69 -7.56 -5.79
N ARG A 132 -2.86 -6.97 -4.59
CA ARG A 132 -3.01 -5.53 -4.36
C ARG A 132 -1.70 -4.84 -3.97
N TYR A 133 -0.61 -5.59 -3.79
CA TYR A 133 0.68 -5.00 -3.51
C TYR A 133 1.85 -5.83 -4.06
N SER A 134 3.02 -5.22 -4.14
CA SER A 134 4.27 -5.92 -4.45
C SER A 134 5.45 -5.21 -3.79
N VAL A 135 6.55 -5.94 -3.62
CA VAL A 135 7.78 -5.43 -3.03
C VAL A 135 8.92 -5.59 -4.02
N ILE A 136 9.71 -4.55 -4.23
CA ILE A 136 10.89 -4.54 -5.08
C ILE A 136 12.08 -4.02 -4.27
N PHE A 137 13.21 -4.72 -4.36
CA PHE A 137 14.47 -4.32 -3.72
C PHE A 137 15.40 -3.73 -4.78
N VAL A 138 15.43 -2.40 -4.89
CA VAL A 138 16.23 -1.69 -5.89
C VAL A 138 17.62 -1.36 -5.32
N PRO A 139 18.71 -1.77 -5.96
CA PRO A 139 20.06 -1.57 -5.42
C PRO A 139 20.43 -0.09 -5.34
N VAL A 140 21.20 0.26 -4.31
CA VAL A 140 21.80 1.59 -4.12
C VAL A 140 23.29 1.50 -4.41
N ILE A 141 23.75 2.31 -5.36
CA ILE A 141 25.15 2.42 -5.74
C ILE A 141 25.75 3.74 -5.24
N SER A 142 27.06 3.79 -5.06
CA SER A 142 27.75 4.98 -4.58
C SER A 142 27.99 6.01 -5.68
N ASN A 143 28.17 5.56 -6.93
CA ASN A 143 28.33 6.45 -8.08
C ASN A 143 27.69 5.84 -9.35
N LYS A 144 27.31 6.67 -10.33
CA LYS A 144 26.65 6.23 -11.58
C LYS A 144 27.50 5.34 -12.50
N ASN A 145 28.82 5.39 -12.34
CA ASN A 145 29.77 4.59 -13.10
C ASN A 145 30.03 3.22 -12.44
N GLN A 146 29.46 2.96 -11.26
CA GLN A 146 29.61 1.71 -10.55
C GLN A 146 28.81 0.64 -11.27
N THR A 147 29.50 -0.37 -11.79
CA THR A 147 28.85 -1.54 -12.37
C THR A 147 28.16 -2.32 -11.25
N LEU A 148 26.86 -2.58 -11.42
CA LEU A 148 26.15 -3.49 -10.53
C LEU A 148 26.80 -4.89 -10.64
N PRO A 149 27.00 -5.60 -9.51
CA PRO A 149 27.43 -6.98 -9.56
C PRO A 149 26.44 -7.80 -10.41
N GLN A 150 26.94 -8.50 -11.43
CA GLN A 150 26.08 -9.33 -12.29
C GLN A 150 25.36 -10.45 -11.50
N LYS A 151 25.96 -10.88 -10.39
CA LYS A 151 25.35 -11.70 -9.36
C LYS A 151 25.80 -11.18 -8.01
N ILE A 152 24.84 -10.89 -7.14
CA ILE A 152 25.12 -10.69 -5.73
C ILE A 152 25.18 -12.10 -5.15
N ASP A 153 26.37 -12.68 -5.11
CA ASP A 153 26.60 -14.04 -4.61
C ASP A 153 26.56 -14.02 -3.07
N GLU A 154 25.38 -13.74 -2.53
CA GLU A 154 25.12 -13.89 -1.10
C GLU A 154 25.00 -15.39 -0.82
N PHE A 155 25.98 -15.95 -0.09
CA PHE A 155 25.80 -17.27 0.49
C PHE A 155 24.61 -17.23 1.46
N VAL A 156 23.60 -18.02 1.14
CA VAL A 156 22.36 -18.16 1.92
C VAL A 156 22.26 -19.61 2.37
N ASP A 157 22.33 -19.82 3.68
CA ASP A 157 22.11 -21.15 4.27
C ASP A 157 20.61 -21.49 4.18
N PRO A 158 20.23 -22.53 3.41
CA PRO A 158 18.82 -22.89 3.22
C PRO A 158 18.10 -23.26 4.53
N LYS A 159 18.82 -23.88 5.49
CA LYS A 159 18.25 -24.26 6.78
C LYS A 159 17.93 -23.02 7.60
N ARG A 160 18.86 -22.06 7.61
CA ARG A 160 18.68 -20.79 8.31
C ARG A 160 17.61 -19.92 7.65
N ARG A 161 17.58 -19.85 6.32
CA ARG A 161 16.53 -19.15 5.55
C ARG A 161 15.12 -19.67 5.86
N SER A 162 15.00 -20.96 6.17
CA SER A 162 13.74 -21.60 6.51
C SER A 162 13.28 -21.34 7.96
N GLN A 163 14.10 -20.66 8.78
CA GLN A 163 13.74 -20.30 10.15
C GLN A 163 12.62 -19.25 10.15
N LEU A 164 11.78 -19.31 11.17
CA LEU A 164 10.65 -18.40 11.31
C LEU A 164 11.14 -17.00 11.67
N HIS A 165 10.65 -15.99 10.94
CA HIS A 165 10.92 -14.62 11.32
C HIS A 165 10.02 -14.20 12.48
N HIS A 166 10.62 -13.42 13.37
CA HIS A 166 9.94 -12.76 14.47
C HIS A 166 9.38 -11.45 13.91
N VAL A 167 8.08 -11.41 13.65
CA VAL A 167 7.40 -10.21 13.12
C VAL A 167 6.51 -9.57 14.18
N ALA A 168 6.04 -8.35 13.92
CA ALA A 168 5.06 -7.65 14.75
C ALA A 168 5.50 -7.43 16.19
N GLN A 169 6.78 -7.09 16.37
CA GLN A 169 7.35 -6.81 17.67
C GLN A 169 8.51 -5.84 17.52
N SER A 170 8.75 -5.04 18.56
CA SER A 170 9.83 -4.07 18.57
C SER A 170 11.22 -4.67 18.80
N ASN A 171 11.28 -5.96 19.15
CA ASN A 171 12.52 -6.68 19.38
C ASN A 171 13.20 -7.12 18.07
N TYR A 172 14.51 -7.33 18.13
CA TYR A 172 15.29 -7.81 16.99
C TYR A 172 14.88 -9.23 16.58
N CYS A 173 14.84 -9.46 15.26
CA CYS A 173 14.74 -10.81 14.72
C CYS A 173 16.14 -11.43 14.59
N TRP A 174 16.23 -12.77 14.55
CA TRP A 174 17.50 -13.48 14.35
C TRP A 174 18.25 -13.03 13.08
N CYS A 175 17.53 -12.52 12.06
CA CYS A 175 18.13 -11.99 10.84
C CYS A 175 18.90 -10.69 11.07
N ASP A 176 18.57 -9.93 12.11
CA ASP A 176 19.28 -8.72 12.51
C ASP A 176 20.56 -9.05 13.23
N THR A 177 20.53 -10.07 14.08
CA THR A 177 21.73 -10.65 14.68
C THR A 177 22.68 -11.19 13.61
N ASP A 178 22.16 -11.85 12.57
CA ASP A 178 22.97 -12.28 11.41
C ASP A 178 23.61 -11.09 10.69
N ALA A 179 22.82 -10.07 10.36
CA ALA A 179 23.30 -8.89 9.66
C ALA A 179 24.38 -8.16 10.47
N LYS A 180 24.21 -8.06 11.80
CA LYS A 180 25.20 -7.50 12.71
C LYS A 180 26.49 -8.33 12.69
N ALA A 181 26.40 -9.65 12.84
CA ALA A 181 27.57 -10.52 12.80
C ALA A 181 28.34 -10.41 11.47
N ARG A 182 27.64 -10.33 10.33
CA ARG A 182 28.26 -10.10 9.00
C ARG A 182 28.98 -8.75 8.94
N LYS A 183 28.37 -7.69 9.48
CA LYS A 183 28.98 -6.36 9.59
C LYS A 183 30.24 -6.38 10.45
N ASP A 184 30.21 -7.08 11.59
CA ASP A 184 31.34 -7.15 12.52
C ASP A 184 32.57 -7.84 11.90
N ILE A 185 32.37 -8.77 10.96
CA ILE A 185 33.45 -9.40 10.16
C ILE A 185 33.76 -8.66 8.85
N GLY A 186 33.26 -7.44 8.66
CA GLY A 186 33.51 -6.61 7.48
C GLY A 186 32.76 -7.03 6.21
N LYS A 187 31.83 -8.00 6.28
CA LYS A 187 30.97 -8.41 5.16
C LYS A 187 29.69 -7.59 5.14
N LEU A 188 29.78 -6.37 4.61
CA LEU A 188 28.63 -5.49 4.44
C LEU A 188 27.78 -5.95 3.24
N PRO A 189 26.49 -6.28 3.43
CA PRO A 189 25.63 -6.54 2.30
C PRO A 189 25.36 -5.24 1.52
N MET A 190 24.82 -5.40 0.31
CA MET A 190 24.46 -4.25 -0.51
C MET A 190 23.35 -3.41 0.15
N ALA A 191 23.35 -2.11 -0.14
CA ALA A 191 22.27 -1.21 0.24
C ALA A 191 21.15 -1.23 -0.80
N TYR A 192 19.90 -1.13 -0.36
CA TYR A 192 18.72 -1.12 -1.22
C TYR A 192 17.75 -0.01 -0.81
N VAL A 193 17.04 0.54 -1.77
CA VAL A 193 15.73 1.15 -1.53
C VAL A 193 14.69 0.05 -1.69
N VAL A 194 13.79 -0.08 -0.72
CA VAL A 194 12.68 -1.03 -0.81
C VAL A 194 11.45 -0.28 -1.28
N GLU A 195 10.96 -0.63 -2.45
CA GLU A 195 9.73 -0.08 -3.02
C GLU A 195 8.58 -1.02 -2.68
N ILE A 196 7.62 -0.53 -1.90
CA ILE A 196 6.35 -1.22 -1.68
C ILE A 196 5.31 -0.54 -2.56
N HIS A 197 4.91 -1.22 -3.62
CA HIS A 197 3.87 -0.74 -4.51
C HIS A 197 2.50 -1.18 -4.01
N VAL A 198 1.61 -0.21 -3.79
CA VAL A 198 0.18 -0.44 -3.57
C VAL A 198 -0.50 -0.22 -4.91
N HIS A 199 -1.16 -1.26 -5.43
CA HIS A 199 -1.79 -1.18 -6.74
C HIS A 199 -3.09 -0.36 -6.69
N PRO A 200 -3.34 0.49 -7.71
CA PRO A 200 -4.58 1.25 -7.82
C PRO A 200 -5.79 0.31 -7.83
N TRP A 201 -6.93 0.83 -7.39
CA TRP A 201 -8.18 0.11 -7.48
C TRP A 201 -8.66 0.08 -8.93
N GLU A 202 -8.68 -1.12 -9.49
CA GLU A 202 -9.13 -1.38 -10.85
C GLU A 202 -10.30 -2.38 -10.79
N PRO A 203 -11.56 -1.90 -10.80
CA PRO A 203 -12.77 -2.72 -10.73
C PRO A 203 -12.73 -4.01 -11.56
N HIS A 204 -12.31 -3.87 -12.82
CA HIS A 204 -12.28 -4.95 -13.81
C HIS A 204 -11.21 -5.99 -13.52
N ARG A 205 -10.12 -5.60 -12.83
CA ARG A 205 -9.01 -6.50 -12.49
C ARG A 205 -9.33 -7.38 -11.29
N PHE A 206 -10.15 -6.89 -10.35
CA PHE A 206 -10.37 -7.55 -9.06
C PHE A 206 -11.68 -8.36 -8.99
N LYS A 207 -12.39 -8.54 -10.12
CA LYS A 207 -13.62 -9.36 -10.25
C LYS A 207 -14.60 -9.15 -9.09
N VAL A 208 -15.15 -7.95 -8.98
CA VAL A 208 -16.30 -7.71 -8.10
C VAL A 208 -17.51 -8.47 -8.66
N SER A 209 -18.42 -8.92 -7.77
CA SER A 209 -19.60 -9.72 -8.10
C SER A 209 -20.35 -9.21 -9.33
N THR A 210 -20.94 -10.11 -10.11
CA THR A 210 -21.81 -9.76 -11.25
C THR A 210 -23.23 -9.36 -10.84
N ASP A 211 -23.51 -9.24 -9.54
CA ASP A 211 -24.81 -8.84 -9.03
C ASP A 211 -25.10 -7.37 -9.39
N PRO A 212 -26.20 -7.07 -10.11
CA PRO A 212 -26.61 -5.70 -10.43
C PRO A 212 -26.80 -4.80 -9.21
N LEU A 213 -27.17 -5.36 -8.04
CA LEU A 213 -27.25 -4.61 -6.78
C LEU A 213 -25.87 -4.30 -6.16
N ASP A 214 -24.81 -4.98 -6.60
CA ASP A 214 -23.43 -4.77 -6.15
C ASP A 214 -22.67 -3.74 -7.00
N THR A 215 -23.41 -2.94 -7.79
CA THR A 215 -22.88 -1.90 -8.68
C THR A 215 -22.04 -0.86 -7.94
N LEU A 216 -22.33 -0.56 -6.67
CA LEU A 216 -21.51 0.36 -5.86
C LEU A 216 -20.13 -0.23 -5.53
N SER A 217 -20.09 -1.52 -5.19
CA SER A 217 -18.83 -2.22 -4.89
C SER A 217 -17.96 -2.36 -6.13
N SER A 218 -18.55 -2.30 -7.32
CA SER A 218 -17.80 -2.35 -8.57
C SER A 218 -16.86 -1.16 -8.72
N PHE A 219 -17.26 0.08 -8.42
CA PHE A 219 -16.42 1.26 -8.68
C PHE A 219 -15.73 1.85 -7.46
N LEU A 220 -16.21 1.58 -6.23
CA LEU A 220 -15.56 2.07 -5.03
C LEU A 220 -14.47 1.10 -4.55
N PRO A 221 -13.30 1.60 -4.10
CA PRO A 221 -12.30 0.74 -3.48
C PRO A 221 -12.84 0.15 -2.17
N PRO A 222 -12.51 -1.11 -1.83
CA PRO A 222 -12.84 -1.66 -0.53
C PRO A 222 -12.17 -0.85 0.57
N LEU A 223 -12.92 -0.61 1.65
CA LEU A 223 -12.39 0.07 2.82
C LEU A 223 -11.69 -0.92 3.74
N HIS A 224 -10.43 -0.64 4.01
CA HIS A 224 -9.61 -1.40 4.93
C HIS A 224 -9.39 -0.65 6.23
N LEU A 225 -9.66 -1.35 7.34
CA LEU A 225 -9.15 -1.01 8.65
C LEU A 225 -7.77 -1.65 8.84
N THR A 226 -6.83 -0.87 9.34
CA THR A 226 -5.49 -1.35 9.71
C THR A 226 -5.54 -2.36 10.86
N GLU A 227 -4.41 -2.95 11.20
CA GLU A 227 -4.25 -3.84 12.36
C GLU A 227 -4.62 -3.19 13.70
N ALA A 228 -4.75 -1.86 13.74
CA ALA A 228 -5.21 -1.07 14.88
C ALA A 228 -6.72 -0.74 14.84
N SER A 229 -7.48 -1.37 13.94
CA SER A 229 -8.90 -1.08 13.69
C SER A 229 -9.18 0.38 13.33
N ALA A 230 -8.22 1.04 12.66
CA ALA A 230 -8.33 2.42 12.22
C ALA A 230 -8.36 2.53 10.70
N CYS A 231 -9.25 3.39 10.18
CA CYS A 231 -9.35 3.70 8.76
C CYS A 231 -8.53 4.96 8.45
N PHE A 232 -7.60 4.83 7.51
CA PHE A 232 -6.79 5.95 7.05
C PHE A 232 -7.07 6.23 5.58
N PHE A 233 -7.03 7.50 5.21
CA PHE A 233 -7.11 7.96 3.82
C PHE A 233 -5.91 8.84 3.52
N ARG A 234 -5.36 8.70 2.32
CA ARG A 234 -4.32 9.59 1.83
C ARG A 234 -4.96 10.83 1.20
N GLN A 235 -4.57 12.01 1.67
CA GLN A 235 -4.94 13.30 1.09
C GLN A 235 -3.68 14.15 0.95
N SER A 236 -3.34 14.52 -0.28
CA SER A 236 -2.03 15.10 -0.62
C SER A 236 -0.91 14.19 -0.10
N CYS A 237 0.02 14.71 0.71
CA CYS A 237 1.11 13.97 1.35
C CYS A 237 0.79 13.47 2.78
N ARG A 238 -0.48 13.55 3.23
CA ARG A 238 -0.84 13.24 4.63
C ARG A 238 -1.76 12.03 4.75
N GLN A 239 -1.56 11.27 5.83
CA GLN A 239 -2.45 10.19 6.26
C GLN A 239 -3.48 10.74 7.24
N LEU A 240 -4.74 10.78 6.83
CA LEU A 240 -5.85 11.21 7.66
C LEU A 240 -6.55 10.01 8.25
N ARG A 241 -6.60 9.95 9.59
CA ARG A 241 -7.46 9.00 10.29
C ARG A 241 -8.88 9.53 10.26
N LEU A 242 -9.79 8.80 9.61
CA LEU A 242 -11.19 9.21 9.49
C LEU A 242 -12.06 8.45 10.49
N CYS A 243 -13.04 9.15 11.06
CA CYS A 243 -14.12 8.49 11.79
C CYS A 243 -15.17 7.93 10.82
N LEU A 244 -16.07 7.08 11.30
CA LEU A 244 -17.10 6.46 10.46
C LEU A 244 -17.97 7.49 9.72
N GLU A 245 -18.28 8.62 10.38
CA GLU A 245 -19.10 9.67 9.76
C GLU A 245 -18.35 10.40 8.64
N ASP A 246 -17.04 10.64 8.80
CA ASP A 246 -16.21 11.21 7.74
C ASP A 246 -16.10 10.27 6.54
N VAL A 247 -15.90 8.98 6.82
CA VAL A 247 -15.89 7.94 5.78
C VAL A 247 -17.22 7.92 5.04
N ARG A 248 -18.35 7.95 5.75
CA ARG A 248 -19.70 8.00 5.15
C ARG A 248 -19.86 9.20 4.24
N ARG A 249 -19.50 10.41 4.72
CA ARG A 249 -19.57 11.64 3.92
C ARG A 249 -18.70 11.57 2.67
N LEU A 250 -17.47 11.07 2.80
CA LEU A 250 -16.54 10.90 1.68
C LEU A 250 -17.08 9.92 0.64
N LEU A 251 -17.64 8.79 1.07
CA LEU A 251 -18.25 7.82 0.17
C LEU A 251 -19.48 8.40 -0.55
N VAL A 252 -20.39 9.07 0.18
CA VAL A 252 -21.56 9.72 -0.43
C VAL A 252 -21.14 10.72 -1.48
N HIS A 253 -20.13 11.55 -1.19
CA HIS A 253 -19.59 12.51 -2.16
C HIS A 253 -19.03 11.80 -3.40
N ARG A 254 -18.22 10.74 -3.24
CA ARG A 254 -17.67 9.97 -4.38
C ARG A 254 -18.76 9.34 -5.24
N VAL A 255 -19.81 8.80 -4.61
CA VAL A 255 -20.96 8.22 -5.32
C VAL A 255 -21.69 9.31 -6.09
N GLN A 256 -21.98 10.45 -5.47
CA GLN A 256 -22.62 11.59 -6.12
C GLN A 256 -21.82 12.09 -7.31
N GLU A 257 -20.51 12.29 -7.15
CA GLU A 257 -19.60 12.70 -8.22
C GLU A 257 -19.62 11.71 -9.39
N HIS A 258 -19.50 10.41 -9.10
CA HIS A 258 -19.54 9.36 -10.12
C HIS A 258 -20.84 9.38 -10.94
N TYR A 259 -22.00 9.41 -10.27
CA TYR A 259 -23.28 9.39 -10.96
C TYR A 259 -23.60 10.71 -11.65
N THR A 260 -23.11 11.85 -11.13
CA THR A 260 -23.25 13.15 -11.80
C THR A 260 -22.56 13.13 -13.16
N LEU A 261 -21.29 12.70 -13.21
CA LEU A 261 -20.54 12.57 -14.46
C LEU A 261 -21.21 11.59 -15.44
N LYS A 262 -21.75 10.47 -14.92
CA LYS A 262 -22.43 9.48 -15.76
C LYS A 262 -23.75 10.02 -16.34
N VAL A 263 -24.51 10.77 -15.57
CA VAL A 263 -25.74 11.43 -16.05
C VAL A 263 -25.42 12.48 -17.10
N GLU A 264 -24.39 13.31 -16.90
CA GLU A 264 -23.95 14.30 -17.88
C GLU A 264 -23.51 13.64 -19.20
N ALA A 265 -22.75 12.55 -19.13
CA ALA A 265 -22.34 11.79 -20.31
C ALA A 265 -23.53 11.23 -21.10
N LEU A 266 -24.50 10.61 -20.40
CA LEU A 266 -25.72 10.07 -21.02
C LEU A 266 -26.60 11.18 -21.62
N GLN A 267 -26.69 12.34 -20.97
CA GLN A 267 -27.42 13.48 -21.51
C GLN A 267 -26.78 14.02 -22.79
N ASN A 268 -25.45 14.05 -22.86
CA ASN A 268 -24.73 14.47 -24.06
C ASN A 268 -24.92 13.48 -25.21
N GLU A 269 -24.88 12.17 -24.93
CA GLU A 269 -25.15 11.12 -25.91
C GLU A 269 -26.61 11.19 -26.42
N TYR A 270 -27.57 11.36 -25.52
CA TYR A 270 -28.98 11.52 -25.87
C TYR A 270 -29.20 12.73 -26.80
N LYS A 271 -28.58 13.88 -26.50
CA LYS A 271 -28.64 15.08 -27.36
C LYS A 271 -28.02 14.81 -28.74
N ALA A 272 -26.90 14.10 -28.81
CA ALA A 272 -26.25 13.75 -30.07
C ALA A 272 -27.15 12.84 -30.92
N LEU A 273 -27.79 11.85 -30.30
CA LEU A 273 -28.75 10.95 -30.97
C LEU A 273 -30.00 11.70 -31.46
N GLN A 274 -30.52 12.65 -30.68
CA GLN A 274 -31.62 13.52 -31.12
C GLN A 274 -31.25 14.33 -32.37
N CYS A 275 -30.05 14.92 -32.40
CA CYS A 275 -29.56 15.65 -33.57
C CYS A 275 -29.46 14.75 -34.81
N LEU A 276 -28.97 13.51 -34.65
CA LEU A 276 -28.90 12.54 -35.74
C LEU A 276 -30.29 12.10 -36.22
N ALA A 277 -31.20 11.80 -35.30
CA ALA A 277 -32.55 11.38 -35.67
C ALA A 277 -33.33 12.49 -36.38
N GLN A 278 -33.15 13.75 -35.96
CA GLN A 278 -33.71 14.91 -36.66
C GLN A 278 -33.15 15.04 -38.08
N LYS A 279 -31.86 14.78 -38.29
CA LYS A 279 -31.22 14.77 -39.61
C LYS A 279 -31.77 13.65 -40.53
N HIS A 280 -32.21 12.53 -39.95
CA HIS A 280 -32.72 11.37 -40.68
C HIS A 280 -34.25 11.23 -40.67
N SER A 281 -34.99 12.23 -40.16
CA SER A 281 -36.45 12.17 -40.00
C SER A 281 -36.96 10.98 -39.18
N ILE A 282 -36.14 10.47 -38.25
CA ILE A 282 -36.50 9.38 -37.34
C ILE A 282 -37.15 9.99 -36.09
N LYS A 283 -38.37 9.54 -35.73
CA LYS A 283 -39.00 9.95 -34.47
C LYS A 283 -38.39 9.18 -33.30
N ILE A 284 -37.67 9.87 -32.42
CA ILE A 284 -37.28 9.34 -31.11
C ILE A 284 -38.47 9.53 -30.14
N LEU A 285 -38.92 8.46 -29.51
CA LEU A 285 -39.93 8.54 -28.44
C LEU A 285 -39.30 9.16 -27.19
N PRO A 286 -40.00 10.06 -26.48
CA PRO A 286 -39.50 10.63 -25.24
C PRO A 286 -39.29 9.53 -24.18
N PRO A 287 -38.34 9.72 -23.26
CA PRO A 287 -38.15 8.79 -22.15
C PRO A 287 -39.46 8.65 -21.36
N VAL A 288 -39.88 7.41 -21.13
CA VAL A 288 -41.07 7.11 -20.34
C VAL A 288 -40.78 7.49 -18.89
N HIS A 289 -41.38 8.58 -18.42
CA HIS A 289 -41.37 8.91 -17.00
C HIS A 289 -42.29 7.93 -16.28
N HIS A 290 -41.71 6.89 -15.67
CA HIS A 290 -42.43 6.11 -14.67
C HIS A 290 -42.65 7.00 -13.45
N ASN A 291 -43.85 7.59 -13.35
CA ASN A 291 -44.34 8.19 -12.11
C ASN A 291 -44.50 7.07 -11.09
N THR A 292 -43.49 6.86 -10.25
CA THR A 292 -43.62 6.09 -9.01
C THR A 292 -44.32 6.96 -7.97
N ASP A 293 -45.60 7.27 -8.22
CA ASP A 293 -46.49 7.85 -7.22
C ASP A 293 -47.11 6.68 -6.43
N ASP A 294 -46.25 5.85 -5.83
CA ASP A 294 -46.69 4.78 -4.93
C ASP A 294 -46.87 5.38 -3.53
N ARG A 295 -47.92 6.19 -3.40
CA ARG A 295 -48.47 6.58 -2.09
C ARG A 295 -49.16 5.36 -1.51
N GLY A 296 -48.36 4.44 -0.97
CA GLY A 296 -48.79 3.34 -0.13
C GLY A 296 -49.61 3.87 1.04
N THR A 297 -50.92 3.63 0.92
CA THR A 297 -51.99 3.91 1.86
C THR A 297 -51.67 3.41 3.27
N LYS A 298 -51.88 4.27 4.26
CA LYS A 298 -52.05 3.90 5.67
C LYS A 298 -53.03 2.74 5.82
N ARG A 299 -52.65 1.70 6.56
CA ARG A 299 -53.53 0.95 7.48
C ARG A 299 -52.68 0.33 8.59
#